data_AF-A0A442HDA4-F1
#
_entry.id   AF-A0A442HDA4-F1
#
_cell.length_a   1.000
_cell.length_b   1.000
_cell.length_c   1.000
_cell.angle_alpha   90.00
_cell.angle_beta   90.00
_cell.angle_gamma   90.00
#
_symmetry.space_group_name_H-M   'P 1'
#
loop_
_entity.id
_entity.type
_entity.pdbx_description
1 polymer ?
#
loop_
_entity_poly.entity_id
_entity_poly.type
_entity_poly.pdbx_seq_one_letter_code
_entity_poly.pdbx_strand_id
1 'polypeptide(L)'
;MLRKVEAGMGFGLAEPDQLKMLSKAFNDHCLQHGVCSDLDREQIAVRVMALFRRGISDPALISDELERVRSSKPGLAGSPT
;
A
#
# COMPACT_ATOMS: atom_id res chain seq x y z
N MET A 1 -10.59 18.92 13.90
CA MET A 1 -11.59 17.83 13.93
C MET A 1 -11.09 16.71 13.04
N LEU A 2 -10.32 15.75 13.58
CA LEU A 2 -9.97 14.54 12.84
C LEU A 2 -11.26 13.73 12.67
N ARG A 3 -11.77 13.62 11.44
CA ARG A 3 -12.82 12.65 11.15
C ARG A 3 -12.17 11.28 11.23
N LYS A 4 -12.34 10.65 12.39
CA LYS A 4 -12.14 9.23 12.58
C LYS A 4 -13.08 8.55 11.58
N VAL A 5 -12.53 8.02 10.50
CA VAL A 5 -13.23 6.99 9.73
C VAL A 5 -13.34 5.85 10.74
N GLU A 6 -14.49 5.78 11.41
CA GLU A 6 -14.89 4.60 12.16
C GLU A 6 -14.98 3.50 11.11
N ALA A 7 -13.84 2.84 10.88
CA ALA A 7 -13.78 1.60 10.14
C ALA A 7 -14.68 0.66 10.90
N GLY A 8 -15.94 0.57 10.44
CA GLY A 8 -16.90 -0.37 10.94
C GLY A 8 -16.19 -1.71 10.98
N MET A 9 -16.17 -2.31 12.15
CA MET A 9 -15.66 -3.65 12.41
C MET A 9 -16.63 -4.67 11.78
N GLY A 10 -16.89 -4.50 10.47
CA GLY A 10 -17.70 -5.33 9.61
C GLY A 10 -16.76 -6.18 8.79
N PHE A 11 -16.86 -7.48 8.99
CA PHE A 11 -16.03 -8.51 8.36
C PHE A 11 -15.79 -8.26 6.86
N GLY A 12 -14.56 -7.85 6.53
CA GLY A 12 -13.92 -8.14 5.24
C GLY A 12 -14.31 -7.32 4.01
N LEU A 13 -15.19 -6.33 4.09
CA LEU A 13 -15.61 -5.54 2.92
C LEU A 13 -15.23 -4.07 3.07
N ALA A 14 -14.41 -3.57 2.14
CA ALA A 14 -14.12 -2.14 2.02
C ALA A 14 -15.36 -1.40 1.49
N GLU A 15 -15.72 -0.28 2.11
CA GLU A 15 -16.78 0.58 1.60
C GLU A 15 -16.38 1.19 0.24
N PRO A 16 -17.34 1.59 -0.61
CA PRO A 16 -17.03 2.13 -1.93
C PRO A 16 -16.04 3.30 -1.92
N ASP A 17 -16.12 4.19 -0.92
CA ASP A 17 -15.20 5.32 -0.80
C ASP A 17 -13.81 4.91 -0.31
N GLN A 18 -13.74 3.86 0.52
CA GLN A 18 -12.47 3.24 0.90
C GLN A 18 -11.83 2.55 -0.31
N LEU A 19 -12.60 1.83 -1.12
CA LEU A 19 -12.11 1.20 -2.34
C LEU A 19 -11.56 2.23 -3.33
N LYS A 20 -12.28 3.34 -3.58
CA LYS A 20 -11.81 4.44 -4.43
C LYS A 20 -10.47 5.01 -3.92
N MET A 21 -10.36 5.20 -2.61
CA MET A 21 -9.14 5.69 -1.98
C MET A 21 -7.97 4.72 -2.16
N LEU A 22 -8.18 3.43 -1.92
CA LEU A 22 -7.17 2.38 -2.13
C LEU A 22 -6.74 2.28 -3.59
N SER A 23 -7.70 2.32 -4.52
CA SER A 23 -7.41 2.33 -5.96
C SER A 23 -6.61 3.56 -6.38
N LYS A 24 -6.91 4.74 -5.81
CA LYS A 24 -6.13 5.96 -6.07
C LYS A 24 -4.69 5.83 -5.56
N ALA A 25 -4.51 5.42 -4.31
CA ALA A 25 -3.17 5.23 -3.73
C ALA A 25 -2.34 4.21 -4.53
N PHE A 26 -2.97 3.10 -4.93
CA PHE A 26 -2.37 2.09 -5.80
C PHE A 26 -1.92 2.65 -7.16
N ASN A 27 -2.82 3.35 -7.86
CA ASN A 27 -2.54 3.91 -9.18
C ASN A 27 -1.46 4.99 -9.14
N ASP A 28 -1.55 5.90 -8.16
CA ASP A 28 -0.57 6.98 -7.98
C ASP A 28 0.83 6.39 -7.75
N HIS A 29 0.94 5.36 -6.89
CA HIS A 29 2.20 4.66 -6.65
C HIS A 29 2.73 3.96 -7.91
N CYS A 30 1.87 3.26 -8.66
CA CYS A 30 2.29 2.61 -9.91
C CYS A 30 2.80 3.64 -10.94
N LEU A 31 2.14 4.79 -11.06
CA LEU A 31 2.53 5.88 -11.96
C LEU A 31 3.85 6.52 -11.54
N GLN A 32 4.01 6.83 -10.25
CA GLN A 32 5.22 7.45 -9.70
C GLN A 32 6.47 6.58 -9.89
N HIS A 33 6.33 5.27 -9.78
CA HIS A 33 7.45 4.33 -9.88
C HIS A 33 7.58 3.65 -11.25
N GLY A 34 6.75 4.01 -12.23
CA GLY A 34 6.79 3.44 -13.58
C GLY A 34 6.54 1.93 -13.60
N VAL A 35 5.63 1.44 -12.76
CA VAL A 35 5.34 0.01 -12.64
C VAL A 35 4.49 -0.47 -13.83
N CYS A 36 5.13 -1.15 -14.77
CA CYS A 36 4.47 -1.64 -15.99
C CYS A 36 4.13 -3.14 -15.96
N SER A 37 4.71 -3.92 -15.05
CA SER A 37 4.50 -5.37 -14.95
C SER A 37 3.24 -5.69 -14.15
N ASP A 38 2.39 -6.57 -14.67
CA ASP A 38 1.20 -7.04 -13.96
C ASP A 38 1.55 -7.78 -12.66
N LEU A 39 2.67 -8.50 -12.62
CA LEU A 39 3.17 -9.18 -11.42
C LEU A 39 3.58 -8.17 -10.33
N ASP A 40 4.24 -7.08 -10.71
CA ASP A 40 4.64 -6.05 -9.76
C ASP A 40 3.42 -5.29 -9.24
N ARG A 41 2.46 -5.01 -10.12
CA ARG A 41 1.16 -4.42 -9.77
C ARG A 41 0.37 -5.30 -8.82
N GLU A 42 0.33 -6.61 -9.04
CA GLU A 42 -0.33 -7.54 -8.12
C GLU A 42 0.30 -7.52 -6.73
N GLN A 43 1.64 -7.54 -6.64
CA GLN A 43 2.34 -7.45 -5.36
C GLN A 43 2.06 -6.15 -4.61
N ILE A 44 2.01 -5.02 -5.33
CA ILE A 44 1.66 -3.72 -4.75
C ILE A 44 0.21 -3.75 -4.25
N ALA A 45 -0.73 -4.28 -5.04
CA ALA A 45 -2.14 -4.39 -4.65
C ALA A 45 -2.31 -5.24 -3.38
N VAL A 46 -1.64 -6.40 -3.30
CA VAL A 46 -1.64 -7.25 -2.09
C VAL A 46 -1.12 -6.48 -0.88
N ARG A 47 -0.07 -5.68 -1.06
CA ARG A 47 0.50 -4.88 0.03
C ARG A 47 -0.43 -3.74 0.46
N VAL A 48 -1.04 -3.01 -0.48
CA VAL A 48 -2.07 -2.00 -0.19
C VAL A 48 -3.21 -2.60 0.63
N MET A 49 -3.72 -3.76 0.23
CA MET A 49 -4.78 -4.48 0.96
C MET A 49 -4.34 -4.96 2.35
N ALA A 50 -3.07 -5.38 2.50
CA ALA A 50 -2.52 -5.75 3.80
C ALA A 50 -2.42 -4.55 4.75
N LEU A 51 -2.01 -3.38 4.25
CA LEU A 51 -1.93 -2.14 5.03
C LEU A 51 -3.32 -1.66 5.47
N PHE A 52 -4.29 -1.70 4.55
CA PHE A 52 -5.67 -1.36 4.86
C PHE A 52 -6.28 -2.27 5.93
N ARG A 53 -6.06 -3.58 5.85
CA ARG A 53 -6.50 -4.54 6.88
C ARG A 53 -5.87 -4.29 8.25
N ARG A 54 -4.71 -3.62 8.32
CA ARG A 54 -4.07 -3.21 9.58
C ARG A 54 -4.63 -1.89 10.14
N GLY A 55 -5.64 -1.31 9.48
CA GLY A 55 -6.28 -0.05 9.87
C GLY A 55 -5.63 1.19 9.26
N ILE A 56 -4.70 1.04 8.31
CA ILE A 56 -4.10 2.18 7.62
C ILE A 56 -5.02 2.58 6.46
N SER A 57 -5.75 3.68 6.65
CA SER A 57 -6.73 4.18 5.68
C SER A 57 -6.38 5.57 5.13
N ASP A 58 -5.18 6.07 5.42
CA ASP A 58 -4.71 7.34 4.88
C ASP A 58 -3.84 7.07 3.62
N PRO A 59 -4.14 7.70 2.46
CA PRO A 59 -3.41 7.46 1.22
C PRO A 59 -1.92 7.78 1.32
N ALA A 60 -1.55 8.84 2.05
CA ALA A 60 -0.16 9.24 2.20
C ALA A 60 0.60 8.23 3.08
N LEU A 61 -0.03 7.74 4.16
CA LEU A 61 0.54 6.68 4.99
C LEU A 61 0.69 5.34 4.24
N ILE A 62 -0.26 5.00 3.38
CA ILE A 62 -0.15 3.81 2.53
C ILE A 62 1.05 3.95 1.58
N SER A 63 1.21 5.11 0.95
CA SER A 63 2.34 5.39 0.05
C SER A 63 3.69 5.33 0.77
N ASP A 64 3.79 5.95 1.94
CA ASP A 64 5.02 5.96 2.75
C ASP A 64 5.41 4.55 3.19
N GLU A 65 4.44 3.75 3.66
CA GLU A 65 4.72 2.37 4.06
C GLU A 65 5.04 1.47 2.85
N LEU A 66 4.46 1.71 1.67
CA LEU A 66 4.85 1.01 0.44
C LEU A 66 6.33 1.22 0.11
N GLU A 67 6.82 2.46 0.23
CA GLU A 67 8.22 2.82 0.02
C GLU A 67 9.15 2.20 1.08
N ARG A 68 8.70 2.21 2.34
CA ARG A 68 9.48 1.70 3.48
C ARG A 68 9.77 0.21 3.37
N VAL A 69 8.79 -0.58 2.91
CA VAL A 69 8.96 -2.03 2.76
C VAL A 69 9.62 -2.39 1.42
N ARG A 70 9.69 -1.48 0.45
CA ARG A 70 10.56 -1.63 -0.74
C ARG A 70 12.04 -1.47 -0.37
N SER A 71 12.32 -0.60 0.59
CA SER A 71 13.67 -0.29 1.10
C SER A 71 14.25 -1.37 2.04
N SER A 72 13.40 -2.25 2.59
CA SER A 72 13.82 -3.31 3.52
C SER A 72 14.34 -4.58 2.82
N LYS A 73 15.19 -4.44 1.79
CA LYS A 73 15.92 -5.58 1.21
C LYS A 73 17.28 -5.69 1.90
N PRO A 74 17.48 -6.56 2.92
CA PRO A 74 18.82 -6.91 3.36
C PRO A 74 19.36 -7.96 2.38
N GLY A 75 20.56 -7.71 1.82
CA GLY A 75 21.30 -8.77 1.12
C GLY A 75 21.92 -8.36 -0.21
N LEU A 76 22.75 -7.32 -0.20
CA LEU A 76 23.92 -7.30 -1.06
C LEU A 76 25.10 -6.69 -0.29
N ALA A 77 25.45 -7.34 0.83
CA ALA A 77 26.78 -7.19 1.38
C ALA A 77 27.70 -8.01 0.47
N GLY A 78 28.38 -7.34 -0.46
CA GLY A 78 29.46 -7.94 -1.22
C GLY A 78 30.54 -8.41 -0.25
N SER A 79 30.89 -9.69 -0.31
CA SER A 79 32.09 -10.20 0.35
C SER A 79 33.32 -9.61 -0.35
N PRO A 80 34.24 -8.94 0.36
CA PRO A 80 35.58 -8.72 -0.16
C PRO A 80 36.33 -10.05 -0.12
N THR A 81 36.93 -10.39 -1.25
CA THR A 81 37.92 -11.47 -1.44
C THR A 81 39.07 -11.43 -0.45
#